data_AF-A0A3A5WJE9-F1
#
_entry.id   AF-A0A3A5WJE9-F1
#
_cell.length_a   1.000
_cell.length_b   1.000
_cell.length_c   1.000
_cell.angle_alpha   90.00
_cell.angle_beta   90.00
_cell.angle_gamma   90.00
#
_symmetry.space_group_name_H-M   'P 1'
#
loop_
_entity.id
_entity.type
_entity.pdbx_description
1 polymer ?
#
loop_
_entity_poly.entity_id
_entity_poly.type
_entity_poly.pdbx_seq_one_letter_code
_entity_poly.pdbx_strand_id
1 'polypeptide(L)'
;MSDRLDVLVGKESCPVCGTIAQKGTARCPECGTFHSGVHLEEREAPPPEERQIDRNVDPTDYSINPTSAISPEEFEGDESSVKNWGGGSTDFSFEDEKDSVRIEKRIVPESEEIEND
;
A
#
# COMPACT_ATOMS: atom_id res chain seq x y z
N MET A 1 47.16 -8.36 -22.70
CA MET A 1 46.53 -7.48 -21.72
C MET A 1 45.08 -7.91 -21.63
N SER A 2 44.65 -8.48 -20.50
CA SER A 2 43.23 -8.83 -20.31
C SER A 2 42.42 -7.55 -20.16
N ASP A 3 41.22 -7.53 -20.72
CA ASP A 3 40.32 -6.39 -20.62
C ASP A 3 39.83 -6.25 -19.18
N ARG A 4 39.82 -5.01 -18.67
CA ARG A 4 39.31 -4.72 -17.32
C ARG A 4 37.79 -4.85 -17.26
N LEU A 5 37.11 -4.78 -18.40
CA LEU A 5 35.66 -4.88 -18.50
C LEU A 5 35.14 -6.32 -18.40
N ASP A 6 36.02 -7.33 -18.44
CA ASP A 6 35.65 -8.74 -18.26
C ASP A 6 34.95 -9.01 -16.91
N VAL A 7 35.21 -8.17 -15.90
CA VAL A 7 34.55 -8.24 -14.58
C VAL A 7 33.04 -7.99 -14.65
N LEU A 8 32.57 -7.28 -15.69
CA LEU A 8 31.16 -6.93 -15.89
C LEU A 8 30.39 -7.98 -16.71
N VAL A 9 31.07 -9.01 -17.20
CA VAL A 9 30.41 -10.09 -17.96
C VAL A 9 29.42 -10.82 -17.04
N GLY A 10 28.16 -10.92 -17.49
CA GLY A 10 27.08 -11.55 -16.72
C GLY A 10 26.54 -10.70 -15.57
N LYS A 11 26.77 -9.38 -15.60
CA LYS A 11 26.14 -8.40 -14.71
C LYS A 11 25.08 -7.59 -15.47
N GLU A 12 24.09 -7.07 -14.76
CA GLU A 12 23.05 -6.18 -15.29
C GLU A 12 22.88 -4.95 -14.39
N SER A 13 22.51 -3.81 -14.98
CA SER A 13 22.27 -2.57 -14.24
C SER A 13 20.79 -2.43 -13.89
N CYS A 14 20.49 -2.08 -12.64
CA CYS A 14 19.13 -1.75 -12.22
C CYS A 14 18.62 -0.50 -12.94
N PRO A 15 17.44 -0.53 -13.59
CA PRO A 15 16.86 0.65 -14.26
C PRO A 15 16.40 1.75 -13.29
N VAL A 16 16.27 1.46 -12.00
CA VAL A 16 15.77 2.40 -10.98
C VAL A 16 16.91 3.16 -10.30
N CYS A 17 17.94 2.46 -9.84
CA CYS A 17 19.04 3.05 -9.07
C CYS A 17 20.43 2.94 -9.73
N GLY A 18 20.55 2.24 -10.85
CA GLY A 18 21.82 2.08 -11.58
C GLY A 18 22.78 1.05 -10.99
N THR A 19 22.44 0.39 -9.88
CA THR A 19 23.29 -0.62 -9.26
C THR A 19 23.54 -1.80 -10.20
N ILE A 20 24.80 -2.22 -10.30
CA ILE A 20 25.23 -3.37 -11.10
C ILE A 20 25.15 -4.64 -10.24
N ALA A 21 24.28 -5.57 -10.63
CA ALA A 21 24.06 -6.84 -9.94
C ALA A 21 24.29 -8.04 -10.89
N GLN A 22 24.25 -9.27 -10.36
CA GLN A 22 24.29 -10.47 -11.20
C GLN A 22 23.07 -10.55 -12.11
N LYS A 23 23.27 -10.95 -13.37
CA LYS A 23 22.15 -11.13 -14.29
C LYS A 23 21.16 -12.18 -13.73
N GLY A 24 19.89 -11.82 -13.65
CA GLY A 24 18.83 -12.69 -13.14
C GLY A 24 18.56 -12.54 -11.64
N THR A 25 19.00 -11.45 -10.99
CA THR A 25 18.57 -11.21 -9.60
C THR A 25 17.08 -10.84 -9.59
N ALA A 26 16.31 -11.51 -8.74
CA ALA A 26 14.88 -11.23 -8.60
C ALA A 26 14.60 -9.80 -8.09
N ARG A 27 15.52 -9.29 -7.27
CA ARG A 27 15.45 -7.99 -6.59
C ARG A 27 16.78 -7.25 -6.69
N CYS A 28 16.73 -5.93 -6.81
CA CYS A 28 17.91 -5.08 -6.67
C CYS A 28 18.39 -5.06 -5.20
N PRO A 29 19.69 -5.27 -4.91
CA PRO A 29 20.21 -5.27 -3.54
C PRO A 29 20.17 -3.89 -2.86
N GLU A 30 20.09 -2.80 -3.62
CA GLU A 30 20.14 -1.44 -3.08
C GLU A 30 18.73 -0.84 -2.95
N CYS A 31 18.01 -0.66 -4.06
CA CYS A 31 16.68 -0.04 -4.04
C CYS A 31 15.53 -1.02 -3.78
N GLY A 32 15.81 -2.32 -3.75
CA GLY A 32 14.81 -3.32 -3.44
C GLY A 32 13.73 -3.54 -4.50
N THR A 33 13.85 -2.93 -5.69
CA THR A 33 12.92 -3.11 -6.81
C THR A 33 12.98 -4.55 -7.34
N PHE A 34 11.82 -5.13 -7.65
CA PHE A 34 11.73 -6.44 -8.30
C PHE A 34 11.91 -6.32 -9.81
N HIS A 35 12.77 -7.18 -10.37
CA HIS A 35 13.01 -7.26 -11.82
C HIS A 35 12.49 -8.58 -12.43
N SER A 36 11.98 -9.48 -11.60
CA SER A 36 11.31 -10.72 -12.01
C SER A 36 9.86 -10.75 -11.52
N GLY A 37 8.91 -11.03 -12.41
CA GLY A 37 7.51 -11.28 -12.05
C GLY A 37 7.26 -12.66 -11.41
N VAL A 38 8.27 -13.53 -11.34
CA VAL A 38 8.16 -14.91 -10.80
C VAL A 38 7.64 -14.96 -9.36
N HIS A 39 7.88 -13.92 -8.56
CA HIS A 39 7.44 -13.85 -7.16
C HIS A 39 6.12 -13.07 -6.99
N LEU A 40 5.58 -12.53 -8.08
CA LEU A 40 4.27 -11.87 -8.09
C LEU A 40 3.28 -12.87 -8.69
N GLU A 41 2.94 -13.89 -7.91
CA GLU A 41 1.80 -14.73 -8.25
C GLU A 41 0.54 -13.86 -8.18
N GLU A 42 -0.07 -13.58 -9.34
CA GLU A 42 -1.40 -12.99 -9.41
C GLU A 42 -2.39 -14.02 -8.88
N ARG A 43 -2.58 -14.01 -7.56
CA ARG A 43 -3.60 -14.83 -6.91
C ARG A 43 -4.95 -14.15 -7.15
N GLU A 44 -5.88 -14.87 -7.75
CA GLU A 44 -7.26 -14.43 -7.84
C GLU A 44 -7.80 -14.19 -6.42
N ALA A 45 -8.50 -13.07 -6.25
CA ALA A 45 -9.16 -12.79 -4.99
C ALA A 45 -10.10 -13.96 -4.67
N PRO A 46 -10.13 -14.47 -3.43
CA PRO A 46 -11.05 -15.53 -3.07
C PRO A 46 -12.48 -15.10 -3.41
N PRO A 47 -13.29 -15.99 -4.01
CA PRO A 47 -14.67 -15.69 -4.34
C PRO A 47 -15.43 -15.23 -3.09
N PRO A 48 -16.50 -14.41 -3.24
CA PRO A 48 -17.24 -13.89 -2.11
C PRO A 48 -17.79 -14.98 -1.17
N GLU A 49 -18.02 -16.19 -1.68
CA GLU A 49 -18.44 -17.37 -0.92
C GLU A 49 -17.35 -17.92 0.02
N GLU A 50 -16.07 -17.70 -0.29
CA GLU A 50 -14.92 -18.10 0.51
C GLU A 50 -14.45 -17.01 1.47
N ARG A 51 -15.08 -15.83 1.45
CA ARG A 51 -14.78 -14.79 2.44
C ARG A 51 -15.17 -15.31 3.81
N GLN A 52 -14.20 -15.35 4.72
CA GLN A 52 -14.46 -15.69 6.11
C GLN A 52 -15.55 -14.74 6.64
N ILE A 53 -16.68 -15.33 7.00
CA ILE A 53 -17.78 -14.61 7.63
C ILE A 53 -17.22 -14.01 8.92
N ASP A 54 -17.50 -12.73 9.17
CA ASP A 54 -17.12 -12.09 10.43
C ASP A 54 -17.57 -12.97 11.58
N ARG A 55 -16.60 -13.59 12.26
CA ARG A 55 -16.89 -14.38 13.46
C ARG A 55 -17.41 -13.38 14.47
N ASN A 56 -18.58 -13.66 15.06
CA ASN A 56 -19.00 -12.94 16.25
C ASN A 56 -18.00 -13.32 17.35
N VAL A 57 -16.99 -12.48 17.55
CA VAL A 57 -15.98 -12.69 18.57
C VAL A 57 -16.46 -12.01 19.84
N ASP A 58 -16.54 -12.76 20.92
CA ASP A 58 -16.80 -12.18 22.23
C ASP A 58 -15.58 -11.33 22.61
N PRO A 59 -15.73 -10.03 22.91
CA PRO A 59 -14.63 -9.20 23.40
C PRO A 59 -13.90 -9.80 24.60
N THR A 60 -14.58 -10.67 25.37
CA THR A 60 -14.02 -11.41 26.50
C THR A 60 -12.94 -12.41 26.06
N ASP A 61 -12.99 -12.95 24.83
CA ASP A 61 -12.01 -13.89 24.28
C ASP A 61 -10.61 -13.27 24.13
N TYR A 62 -10.53 -11.94 24.11
CA TYR A 62 -9.27 -11.17 24.06
C TYR A 62 -8.98 -10.44 25.37
N SER A 63 -9.77 -10.66 26.43
CA SER A 63 -9.50 -10.06 27.73
C SER A 63 -8.48 -10.91 28.48
N ILE A 64 -7.34 -10.31 28.86
CA ILE A 64 -6.26 -11.00 29.58
C ILE A 64 -6.76 -11.55 30.93
N ASN A 65 -7.59 -10.77 31.64
CA ASN A 65 -8.30 -11.16 32.86
C ASN A 65 -9.18 -9.98 33.37
N PRO A 66 -10.50 -10.12 33.55
CA PRO A 66 -11.37 -9.04 34.03
C PRO A 66 -11.14 -8.67 35.52
N THR A 67 -10.47 -9.54 36.28
CA THR A 67 -10.11 -9.32 37.69
C THR A 67 -8.67 -8.83 37.88
N SER A 68 -7.86 -8.77 36.82
CA SER A 68 -6.52 -8.21 36.92
C SER A 68 -6.60 -6.68 36.84
N ALA A 69 -6.11 -5.99 37.86
CA ALA A 69 -5.91 -4.56 37.79
C ALA A 69 -4.90 -4.24 36.67
N ILE A 70 -5.28 -3.35 35.76
CA ILE A 70 -4.35 -2.78 34.77
C ILE A 70 -3.28 -2.04 35.57
N SER A 71 -2.03 -2.46 35.41
CA SER A 71 -0.92 -1.76 36.06
C SER A 71 -0.82 -0.35 35.46
N PRO A 72 -0.60 0.71 36.26
CA PRO A 72 -0.33 2.03 35.72
C PRO A 72 1.02 1.98 35.00
N GLU A 73 0.99 1.77 33.69
CA GLU A 73 2.14 1.97 32.83
C GLU A 73 2.31 3.49 32.64
N GLU A 74 3.37 4.04 33.21
CA GLU A 74 3.83 5.37 32.85
C GLU A 74 4.63 5.25 31.55
N PHE A 75 4.15 5.91 30.51
CA PHE A 75 4.85 5.97 29.23
C PHE A 75 6.10 6.83 29.42
N GLU A 76 7.28 6.21 29.43
CA GLU A 76 8.59 6.90 29.48
C GLU A 76 8.93 7.63 28.15
N GLY A 77 7.94 7.97 27.34
CA GLY A 77 8.16 8.79 26.16
C GLY A 77 8.27 10.25 26.56
N ASP A 78 9.35 10.89 26.12
CA ASP A 78 9.52 12.33 26.26
C ASP A 78 8.33 13.05 25.58
N GLU A 79 7.48 13.72 26.37
CA GLU A 79 6.31 14.45 25.86
C GLU A 79 6.70 15.51 24.82
N SER A 80 7.97 15.93 24.81
CA SER A 80 8.53 16.82 23.79
C SER A 80 8.77 16.16 22.42
N SER A 81 8.82 14.83 22.37
CA SER A 81 8.96 14.03 21.15
C SER A 81 7.61 13.75 20.48
N VAL A 82 6.51 13.81 21.25
CA VAL A 82 5.15 13.60 20.75
C VAL A 82 4.60 14.91 20.20
N LYS A 83 4.61 15.07 18.88
CA LYS A 83 3.93 16.21 18.23
C LYS A 83 2.44 15.95 18.17
N ASN A 84 1.64 16.79 18.85
CA ASN A 84 0.19 16.80 18.69
C ASN A 84 -0.16 17.00 17.22
N TRP A 85 -0.90 16.05 16.66
CA TRP A 85 -1.38 16.11 15.28
C TRP A 85 -2.45 17.20 15.16
N GLY A 86 -2.05 18.41 14.77
CA GLY A 86 -2.95 19.53 14.45
C GLY A 86 -3.37 19.59 12.98
N GLY A 87 -2.87 18.65 12.16
CA GLY A 87 -2.97 18.66 10.70
C GLY A 87 -4.14 17.83 10.17
N GLY A 88 -5.36 18.19 10.54
CA GLY A 88 -6.56 17.72 9.83
C GLY A 88 -7.08 18.83 8.93
N SER A 89 -6.48 19.05 7.75
CA SER A 89 -7.11 19.90 6.74
C SER A 89 -8.26 19.13 6.09
N THR A 90 -9.33 18.87 6.83
CA THR A 90 -10.63 18.57 6.25
C THR A 90 -11.29 19.85 5.77
N ASP A 91 -10.58 20.59 4.91
CA ASP A 91 -11.17 21.67 4.12
C ASP A 91 -11.12 21.23 2.66
N PHE A 92 -12.17 20.51 2.25
CA PHE A 92 -12.43 20.22 0.84
C PHE A 92 -13.24 21.35 0.20
N SER A 93 -13.03 22.59 0.66
CA SER A 93 -13.57 23.76 -0.02
C SER A 93 -12.76 23.95 -1.29
N PHE A 94 -13.38 23.70 -2.44
CA PHE A 94 -12.84 24.18 -3.70
C PHE A 94 -12.88 25.71 -3.62
N GLU A 95 -11.73 26.35 -3.42
CA GLU A 95 -11.60 27.75 -3.76
C GLU A 95 -11.89 27.83 -5.25
N ASP A 96 -13.02 28.43 -5.62
CA ASP A 96 -13.34 28.79 -6.99
C ASP A 96 -12.32 29.85 -7.46
N GLU A 97 -11.07 29.45 -7.67
CA GLU A 97 -10.18 30.16 -8.57
C GLU A 97 -10.91 30.20 -9.91
N LYS A 98 -11.14 31.43 -10.37
CA LYS A 98 -11.94 31.77 -11.55
C LYS A 98 -11.27 31.35 -12.86
N ASP A 99 -10.81 30.11 -12.95
CA ASP A 99 -10.61 29.42 -14.21
C ASP A 99 -11.85 28.59 -14.45
N SER A 100 -12.76 29.15 -15.25
CA SER A 100 -14.00 28.50 -15.67
C SER A 100 -13.70 27.15 -16.33
N VAL A 101 -13.70 26.07 -15.56
CA VAL A 101 -13.74 24.72 -16.11
C VAL A 101 -15.06 24.62 -16.86
N ARG A 102 -14.99 24.45 -18.19
CA ARG A 102 -16.17 24.21 -19.01
C ARG A 102 -16.77 22.88 -18.61
N ILE A 103 -17.80 22.92 -17.76
CA ILE A 103 -18.62 21.75 -17.45
C ILE A 103 -19.46 21.47 -18.70
N GLU A 104 -18.92 20.67 -19.62
CA GLU A 104 -19.73 20.10 -20.68
C GLU A 104 -20.69 19.10 -20.04
N LYS A 105 -21.99 19.43 -20.04
CA LYS A 105 -23.04 18.49 -19.65
C LYS A 105 -23.04 17.33 -20.63
N ARG A 106 -22.34 16.25 -20.28
CA ARG A 106 -22.48 14.97 -20.98
C ARG A 106 -23.85 14.41 -20.62
N ILE A 107 -24.66 14.18 -21.65
CA ILE A 107 -25.94 13.49 -21.51
C ILE A 107 -25.60 12.02 -21.25
N VAL A 108 -25.76 11.57 -20.01
CA VAL A 108 -25.60 10.16 -19.65
C VAL A 108 -26.86 9.44 -20.14
N PRO A 109 -26.74 8.43 -21.03
CA PRO A 109 -27.89 7.63 -21.44
C PRO A 109 -28.42 6.82 -20.26
N GLU A 110 -29.73 6.63 -20.23
CA GLU A 110 -30.40 5.79 -19.23
C GLU A 110 -29.92 4.34 -19.37
N SER A 111 -29.64 3.68 -18.25
CA SER A 111 -29.19 2.29 -18.25
C SER A 111 -30.30 1.39 -18.79
N GLU A 112 -29.99 0.54 -19.77
CA GLU A 112 -30.90 -0.51 -20.21
C GLU A 112 -31.18 -1.47 -19.03
N GLU A 113 -32.46 -1.60 -18.66
CA GLU A 113 -32.89 -2.63 -17.72
C GLU A 113 -32.89 -3.98 -18.44
N ILE A 114 -32.15 -4.93 -17.90
CA ILE A 114 -32.13 -6.30 -18.40
C ILE A 114 -33.36 -7.00 -17.81
N GLU A 115 -34.38 -7.24 -18.64
CA GLU A 115 -35.46 -8.17 -18.30
C GLU A 115 -34.88 -9.59 -18.24
N ASN A 116 -34.96 -10.23 -17.07
CA ASN A 116 -34.68 -11.66 -16.94
C ASN A 116 -35.89 -12.44 -17.45
N ASP A 117 -35.67 -13.29 -18.46
CA ASP A 117 -36.61 -14.30 -18.97
C ASP A 117 -36.83 -15.44 -17.95
#